data_AF-A0AA95SL81-F1
#
_entry.id   AF-A0AA95SL81-F1
#
_cell.length_a   1.000
_cell.length_b   1.000
_cell.length_c   1.000
_cell.angle_alpha   90.00
_cell.angle_beta   90.00
_cell.angle_gamma   90.00
#
_symmetry.space_group_name_H-M   'P 1'
#
loop_
_entity.id
_entity.type
_entity.pdbx_description
1 polymer ?
#
loop_
_entity_poly.entity_id
_entity_poly.type
_entity_poly.pdbx_seq_one_letter_code
_entity_poly.pdbx_strand_id
1 'polypeptide(L)'
;MRAVKMYTTQVCPYCVRAKALLKQRGVEAIDEVRVDLDPGQRDAMIALTGRRTVPQIFIGDTHVGGCDELIALDHRGGLQPLLQGA
;
A
#
# COMPACT_ATOMS: atom_id res chain seq x y z
N MET A 1 -4.36 -7.66 -13.47
CA MET A 1 -3.56 -6.93 -12.47
C MET A 1 -4.25 -7.10 -11.12
N ARG A 2 -3.51 -7.43 -10.06
CA ARG A 2 -4.09 -7.62 -8.72
C ARG A 2 -4.57 -6.28 -8.16
N ALA A 3 -5.64 -6.33 -7.35
CA ALA A 3 -6.15 -5.15 -6.67
C ALA A 3 -5.11 -4.61 -5.69
N VAL A 4 -4.94 -3.28 -5.65
CA VAL A 4 -4.03 -2.63 -4.71
C VAL A 4 -4.86 -1.90 -3.67
N LYS A 5 -4.64 -2.22 -2.39
CA LYS A 5 -5.25 -1.54 -1.26
C LYS A 5 -4.18 -0.85 -0.44
N MET A 6 -4.45 0.39 -0.02
CA MET A 6 -3.51 1.16 0.77
C MET A 6 -4.21 1.90 1.91
N TYR A 7 -3.75 1.68 3.12
CA TYR A 7 -4.15 2.47 4.28
C TYR A 7 -3.39 3.79 4.29
N THR A 8 -4.11 4.91 4.33
CA THR A 8 -3.57 6.27 4.21
C THR A 8 -4.16 7.20 5.26
N THR A 9 -3.62 8.42 5.34
CA THR A 9 -4.20 9.55 6.07
C THR A 9 -4.35 10.76 5.16
N GLN A 10 -5.09 11.80 5.58
CA GLN A 10 -5.29 13.05 4.81
C GLN A 10 -3.98 13.63 4.29
N VAL A 11 -2.99 13.68 5.18
CA VAL A 11 -1.69 14.29 4.93
C VAL A 11 -0.62 13.27 5.26
N CYS A 12 -0.12 12.60 4.22
CA CYS A 12 1.02 11.70 4.35
C CYS A 12 1.90 11.76 3.09
N PRO A 13 3.12 12.32 3.17
CA PRO A 13 4.01 12.40 2.02
C PRO A 13 4.44 11.00 1.52
N TYR A 14 4.54 10.02 2.42
CA TYR A 14 4.87 8.63 2.06
C TYR A 14 3.75 7.95 1.28
N CYS A 15 2.48 8.22 1.59
CA CYS A 15 1.36 7.71 0.81
C CYS A 15 1.40 8.26 -0.62
N VAL A 16 1.69 9.55 -0.79
CA VAL A 16 1.82 10.18 -2.11
C VAL A 16 2.95 9.53 -2.92
N ARG A 17 4.12 9.32 -2.30
CA ARG A 17 5.25 8.63 -2.94
C ARG A 17 4.90 7.20 -3.37
N ALA A 18 4.25 6.43 -2.50
CA ALA A 18 3.83 5.07 -2.82
C ALA A 18 2.84 5.03 -4.00
N LYS A 19 1.84 5.93 -4.03
CA LYS A 19 0.91 6.06 -5.17
C LYS A 19 1.63 6.40 -6.46
N ALA A 20 2.57 7.34 -6.42
CA ALA A 20 3.32 7.74 -7.60
C ALA A 20 4.11 6.55 -8.19
N LEU A 21 4.76 5.76 -7.32
CA LEU A 21 5.46 4.55 -7.74
C LEU A 21 4.51 3.52 -8.36
N LEU A 22 3.39 3.21 -7.69
CA LEU A 22 2.38 2.27 -8.20
C LEU A 22 1.83 2.73 -9.57
N LYS A 23 1.55 4.02 -9.71
CA LYS A 23 1.11 4.62 -10.98
C LYS A 23 2.15 4.48 -12.09
N GLN A 24 3.43 4.68 -11.78
CA GLN A 24 4.52 4.46 -12.74
C GLN A 24 4.65 3.00 -13.19
N ARG A 25 4.18 2.03 -12.38
CA ARG A 25 4.12 0.61 -12.72
C ARG A 25 2.81 0.18 -13.40
N GLY A 26 1.94 1.14 -13.71
CA GLY A 26 0.70 0.91 -14.45
C GLY A 26 -0.52 0.61 -13.57
N VAL A 27 -0.45 0.84 -12.25
CA VAL A 27 -1.62 0.73 -11.38
C VAL A 27 -2.50 1.96 -11.57
N GLU A 28 -3.69 1.75 -12.13
CA GLU A 28 -4.63 2.84 -12.42
C GLU A 28 -5.57 3.15 -11.24
N ALA A 29 -5.90 2.13 -10.44
CA ALA A 29 -6.81 2.24 -9.31
C ALA A 29 -6.16 1.70 -8.04
N ILE A 30 -6.26 2.46 -6.95
CA ILE A 30 -5.81 2.09 -5.61
C ILE A 30 -7.00 2.27 -4.67
N ASP A 31 -7.37 1.22 -3.95
CA ASP A 31 -8.38 1.28 -2.90
C ASP A 31 -7.76 1.93 -1.65
N GLU A 32 -8.17 3.15 -1.35
CA GLU A 32 -7.60 3.95 -0.26
C GLU A 32 -8.48 3.90 0.99
N VAL A 33 -7.90 3.40 2.07
CA VAL A 33 -8.56 3.35 3.38
C VAL A 33 -8.01 4.44 4.28
N ARG A 34 -8.83 5.45 4.57
CA ARG A 34 -8.48 6.61 5.39
C ARG A 34 -8.62 6.29 6.89
N VAL A 35 -7.51 5.90 7.52
CA VAL A 35 -7.48 5.51 8.95
C VAL A 35 -7.51 6.69 9.93
N ASP A 36 -7.47 7.91 9.41
CA ASP A 36 -7.62 9.15 10.18
C ASP A 36 -9.07 9.61 10.30
N LEU A 37 -9.97 9.12 9.43
CA LEU A 37 -11.40 9.44 9.49
C LEU A 37 -12.16 8.46 10.38
N ASP A 38 -11.69 7.21 10.47
CA ASP A 38 -12.32 6.14 11.24
C ASP A 38 -11.28 5.42 12.12
N PRO A 39 -11.36 5.58 13.45
CA PRO A 39 -10.51 4.85 14.41
C PRO A 39 -10.61 3.33 14.26
N GLY A 40 -11.78 2.79 13.89
CA GLY A 40 -11.97 1.35 13.68
C GLY A 40 -11.14 0.82 12.52
N GLN A 41 -10.94 1.63 11.47
CA GLN A 41 -10.08 1.26 10.35
C GLN A 41 -8.60 1.24 10.73
N ARG A 42 -8.18 2.09 11.69
CA ARG A 42 -6.83 2.03 12.25
C ARG A 42 -6.62 0.73 13.03
N ASP A 43 -7.58 0.34 13.86
CA ASP A 43 -7.47 -0.90 14.64
C ASP A 43 -7.48 -2.14 13.73
N ALA A 44 -8.33 -2.14 12.70
CA ALA A 44 -8.33 -3.19 11.68
C ALA A 44 -6.98 -3.27 10.93
N MET A 45 -6.41 -2.12 10.54
CA MET A 45 -5.08 -2.08 9.93
C MET A 45 -4.01 -2.65 10.86
N ILE A 46 -4.04 -2.31 12.15
CA ILE A 46 -3.09 -2.82 13.14
C ILE A 46 -3.25 -4.33 13.32
N ALA A 47 -4.48 -4.85 13.38
CA ALA A 47 -4.75 -6.27 13.50
C ALA A 47 -4.26 -7.06 12.27
N LEU A 48 -4.38 -6.48 11.06
CA LEU A 48 -3.95 -7.11 9.81
C LEU A 48 -2.43 -7.06 9.59
N THR A 49 -1.79 -5.95 9.97
CA THR A 49 -0.39 -5.66 9.60
C THR A 49 0.59 -5.77 10.76
N GLY A 50 0.10 -5.76 12.00
CA GLY A 50 0.90 -5.57 13.20
C GLY A 50 1.51 -4.17 13.32
N ARG A 51 1.20 -3.24 12.40
CA ARG A 51 1.83 -1.92 12.31
C ARG A 51 0.82 -0.80 12.52
N ARG A 52 1.28 0.27 13.18
CA ARG A 52 0.47 1.48 13.46
C ARG A 52 0.69 2.62 12.46
N THR A 53 1.72 2.51 11.63
CA THR A 53 2.17 3.57 10.73
C THR A 53 1.53 3.43 9.35
N VAL A 54 1.31 4.56 8.68
CA VAL A 54 0.89 4.61 7.27
C VAL A 54 2.08 5.03 6.39
N PRO A 55 2.13 4.65 5.10
CA PRO A 55 1.18 3.78 4.42
C PRO A 55 1.31 2.31 4.84
N GLN A 56 0.22 1.53 4.74
CA GLN A 56 0.27 0.07 4.69
C GLN A 56 -0.34 -0.40 3.37
N ILE A 57 0.44 -1.10 2.56
CA ILE A 57 0.10 -1.44 1.17
C ILE A 57 -0.11 -2.95 1.05
N PHE A 58 -1.18 -3.32 0.37
CA PHE A 58 -1.56 -4.68 0.02
C PHE A 58 -1.73 -4.80 -1.48
N ILE A 59 -1.25 -5.91 -2.06
CA ILE A 59 -1.42 -6.26 -3.47
C ILE A 59 -2.06 -7.64 -3.53
N GLY A 60 -3.33 -7.70 -3.91
CA GLY A 60 -4.18 -8.87 -3.64
C GLY A 60 -4.20 -9.17 -2.14
N ASP A 61 -3.89 -10.41 -1.79
CA ASP A 61 -3.82 -10.86 -0.39
C ASP A 61 -2.44 -10.65 0.25
N THR A 62 -1.45 -10.17 -0.51
CA THR A 62 -0.08 -9.99 -0.03
C THR A 62 0.10 -8.64 0.64
N HIS A 63 0.45 -8.64 1.92
CA HIS A 63 0.90 -7.45 2.63
C HIS A 63 2.34 -7.11 2.19
N VAL A 64 2.51 -5.96 1.54
CA VAL A 64 3.84 -5.49 1.08
C VAL A 64 4.56 -4.74 2.20
N GLY A 65 3.83 -4.01 3.04
CA GLY A 65 4.38 -3.18 4.10
C GLY A 65 4.21 -1.69 3.82
N GLY A 66 5.20 -0.89 4.18
CA GLY A 66 5.20 0.56 4.03
C GLY A 66 5.76 1.04 2.70
N CYS A 67 6.00 2.35 2.63
CA CYS A 67 6.58 2.99 1.44
C CYS A 67 7.98 2.47 1.14
N ASP A 68 8.81 2.25 2.17
CA ASP A 68 10.19 1.81 1.99
C ASP A 68 10.24 0.36 1.51
N GLU A 69 9.39 -0.52 2.05
CA GLU A 69 9.28 -1.91 1.57
C GLU A 69 8.74 -1.98 0.14
N LEU A 70 7.78 -1.13 -0.24
CA LEU A 70 7.31 -1.05 -1.61
C LEU A 70 8.43 -0.64 -2.57
N ILE A 71 9.21 0.39 -2.21
CA ILE A 71 10.36 0.84 -3.01
C ILE A 71 11.41 -0.27 -3.09
N ALA A 72 11.75 -0.91 -1.98
CA ALA A 72 12.72 -2.00 -1.97
C ALA A 72 12.26 -3.19 -2.85
N LEU A 73 10.96 -3.52 -2.80
CA LEU A 73 10.33 -4.55 -3.64
C LEU A 73 10.40 -4.21 -5.13
N ASP A 74 10.20 -2.94 -5.47
CA ASP A 74 10.29 -2.45 -6.83
C ASP A 74 11.74 -2.48 -7.36
N HIS A 75 12.69 -2.00 -6.56
CA HIS A 75 14.11 -1.98 -6.90
C HIS A 75 14.68 -3.38 -7.15
N ARG A 76 14.20 -4.39 -6.43
CA ARG A 76 14.58 -5.80 -6.67
C ARG A 76 13.81 -6.47 -7.82
N GLY A 77 12.96 -5.73 -8.54
CA GLY A 77 12.16 -6.24 -9.66
C GLY A 77 10.96 -7.11 -9.27
N GLY A 78 10.61 -7.17 -7.99
CA GLY A 78 9.53 -8.04 -7.48
C GLY A 78 8.14 -7.42 -7.52
N LEU A 79 8.03 -6.09 -7.71
CA LEU A 79 6.73 -5.41 -7.70
C LEU A 79 5.89 -5.75 -8.94
N GLN A 80 6.50 -5.73 -10.14
CA GLN A 80 5.77 -5.99 -11.38
C GLN A 80 5.18 -7.42 -11.45
N PRO A 81 5.93 -8.49 -11.11
CA PRO A 81 5.37 -9.84 -11.05
C PRO A 81 4.22 -9.94 -10.04
N LEU A 82 4.36 -9.30 -8.86
CA LEU A 82 3.33 -9.33 -7.83
C LEU A 82 2.03 -8.64 -8.29
N LEU A 83 2.14 -7.53 -9.03
CA LEU A 83 0.99 -6.84 -9.64
C LEU A 83 0.34 -7.66 -10.77
N GLN A 84 1.12 -8.41 -11.53
CA GLN A 84 0.61 -9.28 -12.60
C GLN A 84 0.00 -10.58 -12.06
N GLY A 85 0.37 -10.95 -10.84
CA GLY A 85 -0.10 -12.14 -10.15
C GLY A 85 0.62 -13.42 -10.55
N ALA A 86 1.89 -13.28 -10.94
CA ALA A 86 2.81 -14.38 -11.17
C ALA A 86 3.02 -15.26 -9.92
#